data_AF-A0A5N5TPY7-F1
#
_entry.id   AF-A0A5N5TPY7-F1
#
_cell.length_a   1.000
_cell.length_b   1.000
_cell.length_c   1.000
_cell.angle_alpha   90.00
_cell.angle_beta   90.00
_cell.angle_gamma   90.00
#
_symmetry.space_group_name_H-M   'P 1'
#
loop_
_entity.id
_entity.type
_entity.pdbx_description
1 polymer ?
#
loop_
_entity_poly.entity_id
_entity_poly.type
_entity_poly.pdbx_seq_one_letter_code
_entity_poly.pdbx_strand_id
1 'polypeptide(L)'
;MASTVAEAQPKTAKKIVKKKVKKTTKKTKKTQPPLKAGVLRYGRAKKAIIKKILKPRIKKRPSGKKPVKYVVKPIGGEKNGKTRLVLVKKNPSQYPTETRRERSRPKKGPSRQYLKKSLTPGTVSIVLAGPHKGKRVVFLKQLESGL
;
A
#
# COMPACT_ATOMS: atom_id res chain seq x y z
N MET A 1 -57.21 -20.33 -33.76
CA MET A 1 -56.32 -19.21 -34.15
C MET A 1 -55.00 -19.38 -33.40
N ALA A 2 -53.91 -19.34 -34.17
CA ALA A 2 -52.57 -19.81 -33.87
C ALA A 2 -51.95 -19.46 -32.50
N SER A 3 -51.23 -20.46 -31.98
CA SER A 3 -50.06 -20.40 -31.11
C SER A 3 -49.07 -19.28 -31.43
N THR A 4 -48.38 -18.74 -30.42
CA THR A 4 -46.91 -18.62 -30.40
C THR A 4 -46.40 -18.13 -29.05
N VAL A 5 -45.65 -19.02 -28.39
CA VAL A 5 -44.76 -18.73 -27.28
C VAL A 5 -43.62 -17.87 -27.84
N ALA A 6 -43.47 -16.63 -27.36
CA ALA A 6 -42.34 -15.79 -27.75
C ALA A 6 -41.11 -16.16 -26.95
N GLU A 7 -40.23 -16.86 -27.66
CA GLU A 7 -38.88 -17.28 -27.39
C GLU A 7 -37.97 -16.14 -26.88
N ALA A 8 -37.15 -16.45 -25.88
CA ALA A 8 -36.04 -15.62 -25.45
C ALA A 8 -34.88 -15.73 -26.46
N GLN A 9 -34.38 -14.59 -26.96
CA GLN A 9 -33.12 -14.50 -27.69
C GLN A 9 -32.23 -13.37 -27.10
N PRO A 10 -30.91 -13.54 -27.12
CA PRO A 10 -30.00 -13.07 -26.07
C PRO A 10 -29.55 -11.62 -26.25
N LYS A 11 -29.64 -10.82 -25.18
CA LYS A 11 -28.94 -9.53 -25.10
C LYS A 11 -27.44 -9.80 -25.13
N THR A 12 -26.85 -9.51 -26.28
CA THR A 12 -25.43 -9.52 -26.56
C THR A 12 -24.66 -8.92 -25.38
N ALA A 13 -23.92 -9.79 -24.69
CA ALA A 13 -22.97 -9.39 -23.67
C ALA A 13 -21.94 -8.47 -24.33
N LYS A 14 -22.05 -7.16 -24.10
CA LYS A 14 -20.95 -6.22 -24.31
C LYS A 14 -19.80 -6.71 -23.45
N LYS A 15 -18.90 -7.47 -24.08
CA LYS A 15 -17.63 -7.89 -23.53
C LYS A 15 -16.89 -6.60 -23.18
N ILE A 16 -16.96 -6.20 -21.91
CA ILE A 16 -16.13 -5.14 -21.36
C ILE A 16 -14.71 -5.66 -21.49
N VAL A 17 -14.07 -5.32 -22.60
CA VAL A 17 -12.63 -5.44 -22.75
C VAL A 17 -12.06 -4.49 -21.71
N LYS A 18 -11.81 -5.02 -20.51
CA LYS A 18 -10.97 -4.38 -19.51
C LYS A 18 -9.61 -4.25 -20.17
N LYS A 19 -9.42 -3.14 -20.89
CA LYS A 19 -8.11 -2.68 -21.34
C LYS A 19 -7.29 -2.57 -20.07
N LYS A 20 -6.47 -3.58 -19.82
CA LYS A 20 -5.55 -3.65 -18.70
C LYS A 20 -4.61 -2.47 -18.91
N VAL A 21 -4.96 -1.32 -18.33
CA VAL A 21 -4.05 -0.19 -18.25
C VAL A 21 -2.89 -0.72 -17.44
N LYS A 22 -1.82 -1.16 -18.12
CA LYS A 22 -0.51 -1.32 -17.53
C LYS A 22 -0.23 0.05 -16.91
N LYS A 23 -0.48 0.19 -15.60
CA LYS A 23 0.09 1.26 -14.79
C LYS A 23 1.59 1.01 -14.85
N THR A 24 2.22 1.49 -15.91
CA THR A 24 3.65 1.75 -15.89
C THR A 24 3.81 2.72 -14.74
N THR A 25 4.30 2.21 -13.62
CA THR A 25 4.75 3.05 -12.52
C THR A 25 5.84 3.91 -13.14
N LYS A 26 5.49 5.13 -13.57
CA LYS A 26 6.46 6.13 -14.00
C LYS A 26 7.39 6.28 -12.80
N LYS A 27 8.55 5.60 -12.84
CA LYS A 27 9.63 5.77 -11.88
C LYS A 27 9.88 7.26 -11.89
N THR A 28 9.40 7.95 -10.86
CA THR A 28 9.59 9.39 -10.73
C THR A 28 11.09 9.59 -10.71
N LYS A 29 11.66 10.08 -11.81
CA LYS A 29 13.10 10.31 -11.94
C LYS A 29 13.49 11.16 -10.73
N LYS A 30 14.30 10.58 -9.84
CA LYS A 30 14.70 11.25 -8.60
C LYS A 30 15.40 12.54 -9.01
N THR A 31 14.87 13.67 -8.56
CA THR A 31 15.48 15.01 -8.76
C THR A 31 16.93 15.11 -8.25
N GLN A 32 17.37 14.12 -7.47
CA GLN A 32 18.73 13.94 -6.95
C GLN A 32 19.08 12.44 -6.93
N PRO A 33 19.73 11.89 -7.96
CA PRO A 33 20.35 10.57 -7.85
C PRO A 33 21.56 10.65 -6.90
N PRO A 34 21.74 9.67 -5.99
CA PRO A 34 22.94 9.60 -5.16
C PRO A 34 24.15 9.15 -6.02
N LEU A 35 25.34 9.65 -5.69
CA LEU A 35 26.60 9.11 -6.22
C LEU A 35 27.01 7.87 -5.42
N LYS A 36 27.02 8.02 -4.10
CA LYS A 36 27.26 6.98 -3.09
C LYS A 36 26.21 7.12 -2.00
N ALA A 37 26.06 6.12 -1.13
CA ALA A 37 25.19 6.21 0.03
C ALA A 37 25.51 7.49 0.85
N GLY A 38 24.52 8.36 1.04
CA GLY A 38 24.66 9.63 1.77
C GLY A 38 25.15 10.82 0.94
N VAL A 39 25.79 10.61 -0.21
CA VAL A 39 26.33 11.69 -1.06
C VAL A 39 25.45 11.90 -2.30
N LEU A 40 24.87 13.09 -2.42
CA LEU A 40 24.00 13.46 -3.53
C LEU A 40 24.81 14.03 -4.70
N ARG A 41 24.33 13.81 -5.93
CA ARG A 41 25.03 14.25 -7.16
C ARG A 41 25.09 15.76 -7.35
N TYR A 42 24.09 16.53 -6.90
CA TYR A 42 24.06 17.97 -7.13
C TYR A 42 24.07 18.76 -5.83
N GLY A 43 24.76 19.91 -5.85
CA GLY A 43 24.73 20.90 -4.76
C GLY A 43 23.36 21.57 -4.59
N ARG A 44 23.20 22.35 -3.50
CA ARG A 44 21.92 22.97 -3.11
C ARG A 44 21.33 23.89 -4.19
N ALA A 45 22.15 24.71 -4.84
CA ALA A 45 21.72 25.65 -5.87
C ALA A 45 21.16 24.94 -7.12
N LYS A 46 21.94 24.03 -7.71
CA LYS A 46 21.52 23.23 -8.88
C LYS A 46 20.28 22.39 -8.58
N LYS A 47 20.15 21.86 -7.35
CA LYS A 47 18.94 21.16 -6.89
C LYS A 47 17.70 22.05 -6.88
N ALA A 48 17.81 23.30 -6.45
CA ALA A 48 16.70 24.23 -6.39
C ALA A 48 16.15 24.53 -7.80
N ILE A 49 17.04 24.77 -8.77
CA ILE A 49 16.69 25.01 -10.18
C ILE A 49 15.97 23.79 -10.76
N ILE A 50 16.58 22.60 -10.64
CA ILE A 50 16.00 21.34 -11.13
C ILE A 50 14.62 21.09 -10.51
N LYS A 51 14.44 21.38 -9.21
CA LYS A 51 13.15 21.21 -8.52
C LYS A 51 12.08 22.17 -9.04
N LYS A 52 12.45 23.42 -9.36
CA LYS A 52 11.52 24.42 -9.92
C LYS A 52 11.02 24.02 -11.31
N ILE A 53 11.90 23.43 -12.13
CA ILE A 53 11.56 22.94 -13.47
C ILE A 53 10.67 21.69 -13.40
N LEU A 54 11.04 20.71 -12.56
CA LEU A 54 10.38 19.39 -12.52
C LEU A 54 9.12 19.34 -11.65
N LYS A 55 8.96 20.25 -10.69
CA LYS A 55 7.79 20.28 -9.79
C LYS A 55 6.99 21.56 -10.01
N PRO A 56 5.83 21.50 -10.69
CA PRO A 56 4.95 22.65 -10.80
C PRO A 56 4.47 23.10 -9.42
N ARG A 57 4.18 24.39 -9.28
CA ARG A 57 3.68 24.97 -8.03
C ARG A 57 2.31 24.36 -7.70
N ILE A 58 2.27 23.57 -6.62
CA ILE A 58 1.03 22.98 -6.14
C ILE A 58 0.17 24.11 -5.53
N LYS A 59 -1.01 24.36 -6.10
CA LYS A 59 -2.01 25.26 -5.48
C LYS A 59 -2.41 24.68 -4.12
N LYS A 60 -2.49 25.52 -3.09
CA LYS A 60 -2.90 25.09 -1.73
C LYS A 60 -4.23 24.35 -1.86
N ARG A 61 -4.23 23.06 -1.52
CA ARG A 61 -5.48 22.28 -1.48
C ARG A 61 -6.29 22.79 -0.28
N PRO A 62 -7.63 22.89 -0.38
CA PRO A 62 -8.46 23.21 0.76
C PRO A 62 -8.16 22.22 1.88
N SER A 63 -8.07 22.72 3.11
CA SER A 63 -7.74 21.92 4.29
C SER A 63 -8.63 20.69 4.35
N GLY A 64 -8.02 19.50 4.44
CA GLY A 64 -8.75 18.25 4.57
C GLY A 64 -9.74 18.33 5.74
N LYS A 65 -10.97 17.84 5.52
CA LYS A 65 -12.01 17.82 6.55
C LYS A 65 -11.48 17.08 7.77
N LYS A 66 -11.55 17.70 8.95
CA LYS A 66 -11.15 17.06 10.21
C LYS A 66 -12.01 15.79 10.41
N PRO A 67 -11.46 14.71 10.96
CA PRO A 67 -12.25 13.51 11.24
C PRO A 67 -13.40 13.89 12.18
N VAL A 68 -14.62 13.51 11.83
CA VAL A 68 -15.82 13.84 12.59
C VAL A 68 -15.85 12.99 13.87
N LYS A 69 -15.99 13.62 15.04
CA LYS A 69 -16.03 12.93 16.34
C LYS A 69 -17.35 12.19 16.58
N TYR A 70 -18.44 12.71 16.03
CA TYR A 70 -19.81 12.22 16.23
C TYR A 70 -20.46 11.85 14.90
N VAL A 71 -21.27 10.80 14.91
CA VAL A 71 -22.16 10.39 13.82
C VAL A 71 -23.58 10.66 14.27
N VAL A 72 -24.34 11.39 13.45
CA VAL A 72 -25.78 11.57 13.63
C VAL A 72 -26.45 10.24 13.27
N LYS A 73 -27.05 9.57 14.26
CA LYS A 73 -27.85 8.37 14.06
C LYS A 73 -29.33 8.74 14.15
N PRO A 74 -30.15 8.37 13.14
CA PRO A 74 -31.58 8.53 13.26
C PRO A 74 -32.15 7.58 14.33
N ILE A 75 -33.17 8.03 15.04
CA ILE A 75 -33.89 7.27 16.07
C ILE A 75 -35.36 7.21 15.69
N GLY A 76 -35.95 6.03 15.81
CA GLY A 76 -37.35 5.78 15.49
C GLY A 76 -38.33 6.27 16.57
N GLY A 77 -39.57 6.52 16.15
CA GLY A 77 -40.68 6.96 16.99
C GLY A 77 -41.00 8.45 16.85
N GLU A 78 -42.28 8.78 16.73
CA GLU A 78 -42.76 10.14 16.41
C GLU A 78 -42.40 11.18 17.48
N LYS A 79 -42.33 10.77 18.75
CA LYS A 79 -42.03 11.65 19.90
C LYS A 79 -40.56 11.59 20.36
N ASN A 80 -39.68 10.86 19.65
CA ASN A 80 -38.30 10.58 20.09
C ASN A 80 -37.21 11.52 19.53
N GLY A 81 -37.59 12.67 18.94
CA GLY A 81 -36.63 13.70 18.52
C GLY A 81 -35.77 13.35 17.30
N LYS A 82 -36.09 12.27 16.57
CA LYS A 82 -35.57 11.84 15.25
C LYS A 82 -34.07 11.55 15.11
N THR A 83 -33.15 12.21 15.82
CA THR A 83 -31.70 11.96 15.69
C THR A 83 -30.95 12.06 17.02
N ARG A 84 -29.84 11.32 17.15
CA ARG A 84 -28.86 11.48 18.24
C ARG A 84 -27.43 11.52 17.71
N LEU A 85 -26.60 12.32 18.37
CA LEU A 85 -25.16 12.36 18.13
C LEU A 85 -24.48 11.23 18.91
N VAL A 86 -23.82 10.31 18.20
CA VAL A 86 -23.10 9.18 18.80
C VAL A 86 -21.63 9.26 18.46
N LEU A 87 -20.76 9.12 19.46
CA LEU A 87 -19.31 9.05 19.25
C LEU A 87 -18.94 7.91 18.29
N VAL A 88 -18.04 8.18 17.34
CA VAL A 88 -17.55 7.17 16.38
C VAL A 88 -16.80 6.04 17.11
N LYS A 89 -15.97 6.42 18.09
CA LYS A 89 -15.27 5.48 18.96
C LYS A 89 -15.68 5.78 20.40
N LYS A 90 -16.35 4.83 21.06
CA LYS A 90 -16.71 4.96 22.46
C LYS A 90 -15.46 4.90 23.34
N ASN A 91 -15.48 5.64 24.45
CA ASN A 91 -14.43 5.57 25.45
C ASN A 91 -14.50 4.23 26.21
N PRO A 92 -13.37 3.71 26.72
CA PRO A 92 -13.39 2.54 27.58
C PRO A 92 -14.16 2.83 28.87
N SER A 93 -14.87 1.83 29.40
CA SER A 93 -15.64 1.96 30.64
C SER A 93 -14.77 1.89 31.90
N GLN A 94 -13.62 1.22 31.82
CA GLN A 94 -12.72 0.98 32.95
C GLN A 94 -11.30 1.40 32.56
N TYR A 95 -10.60 2.03 33.50
CA TYR A 95 -9.20 2.43 33.37
C TYR A 95 -8.34 1.63 34.35
N PRO A 96 -7.10 1.26 33.97
CA PRO A 96 -6.15 0.67 34.89
C PRO A 96 -5.62 1.71 35.88
N THR A 97 -5.31 1.27 37.11
CA THR A 97 -4.70 2.12 38.15
C THR A 97 -3.33 2.65 37.73
N GLU A 98 -2.53 1.80 37.08
CA GLU A 98 -1.22 2.17 36.54
C GLU A 98 -1.12 1.85 35.04
N THR A 99 -0.57 2.79 34.28
CA THR A 99 -0.31 2.60 32.85
C THR A 99 1.19 2.46 32.61
N ARG A 100 1.58 1.46 31.82
CA ARG A 100 2.97 1.30 31.40
C ARG A 100 3.38 2.45 30.47
N ARG A 101 4.55 3.04 30.72
CA ARG A 101 5.13 4.05 29.83
C ARG A 101 5.35 3.49 28.43
N GLU A 102 4.96 4.26 27.42
CA GLU A 102 5.21 3.90 26.02
C GLU A 102 6.71 3.85 25.73
N ARG A 103 7.13 2.78 25.05
CA ARG A 103 8.51 2.67 24.56
C ARG A 103 8.71 3.66 23.42
N SER A 104 9.89 4.27 23.36
CA SER A 104 10.27 5.10 22.22
C SER A 104 10.25 4.27 20.93
N ARG A 105 9.83 4.90 19.83
CA ARG A 105 9.78 4.22 18.53
C ARG A 105 11.19 3.81 18.10
N PRO A 106 11.46 2.53 17.81
CA PRO A 106 12.76 2.12 17.31
C PRO A 106 13.02 2.76 15.95
N LYS A 107 14.25 3.25 15.72
CA LYS A 107 14.69 3.79 14.42
C LYS A 107 14.95 2.68 13.37
N LYS A 108 14.84 1.41 13.75
CA LYS A 108 15.12 0.27 12.89
C LYS A 108 13.94 0.01 11.95
N GLY A 109 14.15 0.23 10.65
CA GLY A 109 13.22 -0.18 9.60
C GLY A 109 13.36 -1.65 9.21
N PRO A 110 12.51 -2.15 8.30
CA PRO A 110 12.63 -3.50 7.76
C PRO A 110 13.99 -3.70 7.09
N SER A 111 14.62 -4.85 7.35
CA SER A 111 15.92 -5.19 6.78
C SER A 111 15.81 -5.40 5.27
N ARG A 112 16.83 -4.98 4.52
CA ARG A 112 16.97 -5.36 3.12
C ARG A 112 17.55 -6.76 3.07
N GLN A 113 16.90 -7.65 2.34
CA GLN A 113 17.43 -8.98 2.05
C GLN A 113 18.47 -8.86 0.94
N TYR A 114 19.68 -9.33 1.22
CA TYR A 114 20.77 -9.33 0.25
C TYR A 114 20.99 -10.76 -0.25
N LEU A 115 21.19 -10.89 -1.55
CA LEU A 115 21.59 -12.15 -2.17
C LEU A 115 23.09 -12.12 -2.46
N LYS A 116 23.78 -13.24 -2.29
CA LYS A 116 25.17 -13.38 -2.75
C LYS A 116 25.19 -13.33 -4.29
N LYS A 117 26.23 -12.73 -4.88
CA LYS A 117 26.35 -12.59 -6.34
C LYS A 117 26.38 -13.93 -7.09
N SER A 118 26.86 -15.00 -6.43
CA SER A 118 26.94 -16.34 -7.00
C SER A 118 25.61 -17.09 -7.04
N LEU A 119 24.61 -16.66 -6.26
CA LEU A 119 23.30 -17.28 -6.24
C LEU A 119 22.44 -16.62 -7.32
N THR A 120 22.39 -17.23 -8.49
CA THR A 120 21.50 -16.81 -9.57
C THR A 120 20.44 -17.88 -9.81
N PRO A 121 19.24 -17.53 -10.29
CA PRO A 121 18.26 -18.52 -10.72
C PRO A 121 18.89 -19.55 -11.66
N GLY A 122 18.79 -20.83 -11.31
CA GLY A 122 19.42 -21.95 -12.02
C GLY A 122 20.75 -22.44 -11.42
N THR A 123 21.35 -21.74 -10.44
CA THR A 123 22.60 -22.18 -9.82
C THR A 123 22.39 -23.44 -8.96
N VAL A 124 23.24 -24.45 -9.14
CA VAL A 124 23.26 -25.63 -8.27
C VAL A 124 23.90 -25.26 -6.93
N SER A 125 23.15 -25.41 -5.85
CA SER A 125 23.55 -25.15 -4.47
C SER A 125 23.60 -26.45 -3.67
N ILE A 126 24.53 -26.53 -2.71
CA ILE A 126 24.59 -27.66 -1.77
C ILE A 126 23.89 -27.24 -0.48
N VAL A 127 22.88 -28.01 -0.07
CA VAL A 127 22.19 -27.77 1.19
C VAL A 127 23.08 -28.28 2.33
N LEU A 128 23.45 -27.39 3.25
CA LEU A 128 24.32 -27.73 4.39
C LEU A 128 23.55 -28.12 5.66
N ALA A 129 22.25 -27.80 5.73
CA ALA A 129 21.42 -28.03 6.91
C ALA A 129 20.06 -28.68 6.56
N GLY A 130 19.45 -29.43 7.48
CA GLY A 130 18.16 -30.12 7.29
C GLY A 130 18.26 -31.59 6.80
N PRO A 131 17.14 -32.20 6.38
CA PRO A 131 17.11 -33.60 5.92
C PRO A 131 17.82 -33.82 4.58
N HIS A 132 17.87 -32.81 3.72
CA HIS A 132 18.48 -32.89 2.39
C HIS A 132 19.95 -32.42 2.37
N LYS A 133 20.65 -32.53 3.50
CA LYS A 133 22.08 -32.20 3.63
C LYS A 133 22.92 -32.92 2.58
N GLY A 134 23.87 -32.23 1.98
CA GLY A 134 24.79 -32.77 0.98
C GLY A 134 24.19 -32.96 -0.43
N LYS A 135 22.86 -32.84 -0.58
CA LYS A 135 22.21 -32.92 -1.88
C LYS A 135 22.44 -31.64 -2.68
N ARG A 136 22.59 -31.82 -4.00
CA ARG A 136 22.68 -30.74 -4.99
C ARG A 136 21.28 -30.34 -5.42
N VAL A 137 20.90 -29.09 -5.17
CA VAL A 137 19.56 -28.53 -5.45
C VAL A 137 19.69 -27.31 -6.36
N VAL A 138 18.71 -27.08 -7.24
CA VAL A 138 18.70 -25.91 -8.13
C VAL A 138 18.05 -24.72 -7.41
N PHE A 139 18.75 -23.59 -7.31
CA PHE A 139 18.22 -22.35 -6.75
C PHE A 139 17.26 -21.67 -7.75
N LEU A 140 16.03 -21.39 -7.34
CA LEU A 140 15.01 -20.80 -8.23
C LEU A 140 14.97 -19.27 -8.15
N LYS A 141 14.53 -18.75 -7.01
CA LYS A 141 14.33 -17.32 -6.78
C LYS A 141 14.30 -17.05 -5.29
N GLN A 142 14.76 -15.86 -4.89
CA GLN A 142 14.57 -15.34 -3.54
C GLN A 142 13.11 -14.89 -3.28
N LEU A 143 12.52 -15.39 -2.21
CA LEU A 143 11.18 -15.04 -1.73
C LEU A 143 11.17 -13.68 -1.01
N GLU A 144 9.97 -13.12 -0.81
CA GLU A 144 9.79 -11.85 -0.09
C GLU A 144 10.20 -11.93 1.40
N SER A 145 10.25 -13.13 1.97
CA SER A 145 10.79 -13.39 3.30
C SER A 145 12.32 -13.42 3.34
N GLY A 146 12.97 -13.56 2.19
CA GLY A 146 14.42 -13.61 2.02
C GLY A 146 14.99 -15.02 1.87
N LEU A 147 14.14 -16.06 1.92
CA LEU A 147 14.48 -17.46 1.64
C LEU A 147 14.74 -17.71 0.15
#